data_AF-A0A0B2AKL3-F1
#
_entry.id   AF-A0A0B2AKL3-F1
#
_cell.length_a   1.000
_cell.length_b   1.000
_cell.length_c   1.000
_cell.angle_alpha   90.00
_cell.angle_beta   90.00
_cell.angle_gamma   90.00
#
_symmetry.space_group_name_H-M   'P 1'
#
loop_
_entity.id
_entity.type
_entity.pdbx_description
1 polymer ?
#
loop_
_entity_poly.entity_id
_entity_poly.type
_entity_poly.pdbx_seq_one_letter_code
_entity_poly.pdbx_strand_id
1 'polypeptide(L)'
;MAAGIVVVVAVVVVTARFWAVHQSTSDWVLWPKEVPSKVQFSGRDFDCRSTPSPSTQSLDGLTMQGKTAGGADIYAAARPAGRDVVASILVKAHGGTFTCRLMGGP
;
A
#
# COMPACT_ATOMS: atom_id res chain seq x y z
N MET A 1 -41.86 -0.67 8.99
CA MET A 1 -41.20 -1.02 7.71
C MET A 1 -39.86 -0.32 7.49
N ALA A 2 -39.68 0.95 7.84
CA ALA A 2 -38.40 1.66 7.68
C ALA A 2 -37.23 1.07 8.50
N ALA A 3 -37.47 0.65 9.74
CA ALA A 3 -36.41 0.09 10.60
C ALA A 3 -35.78 -1.19 10.05
N GLY A 4 -36.57 -2.07 9.43
CA GLY A 4 -36.06 -3.31 8.82
C GLY A 4 -35.13 -3.04 7.64
N ILE A 5 -35.45 -2.05 6.80
CA ILE A 5 -34.61 -1.64 5.67
C ILE A 5 -33.29 -1.05 6.16
N VAL A 6 -33.33 -0.20 7.19
CA VAL A 6 -32.12 0.40 7.78
C VAL A 6 -31.18 -0.68 8.32
N VAL A 7 -31.70 -1.69 9.01
CA VAL A 7 -30.88 -2.79 9.53
C VAL A 7 -30.26 -3.60 8.39
N VAL A 8 -31.02 -3.93 7.34
CA VAL A 8 -30.49 -4.67 6.18
C VAL A 8 -29.38 -3.89 5.48
N VAL A 9 -29.58 -2.59 5.24
CA VAL A 9 -28.56 -1.72 4.63
C VAL A 9 -27.31 -1.65 5.51
N ALA A 10 -27.46 -1.50 6.82
CA ALA A 10 -26.33 -1.47 7.75
C ALA A 10 -25.53 -2.79 7.70
N VAL A 11 -26.20 -3.94 7.69
CA VAL A 11 -25.55 -5.26 7.59
C VAL A 11 -24.78 -5.41 6.28
N VAL A 12 -25.34 -4.98 5.14
CA VAL A 12 -24.66 -5.01 3.84
C VAL A 12 -23.41 -4.13 3.85
N VAL A 13 -23.50 -2.91 4.40
CA VAL A 13 -22.35 -2.01 4.48
C VAL A 13 -21.25 -2.61 5.37
N VAL A 14 -21.60 -3.12 6.54
CA VAL A 14 -20.63 -3.70 7.49
C VAL A 14 -19.94 -4.93 6.89
N THR A 15 -20.69 -5.84 6.26
CA THR A 15 -20.13 -7.05 5.63
C THR A 15 -19.19 -6.70 4.48
N ALA A 16 -19.55 -5.73 3.63
CA ALA A 16 -18.68 -5.24 2.56
C ALA A 16 -17.37 -4.62 3.10
N ARG A 17 -17.44 -3.88 4.22
CA ARG A 17 -16.26 -3.32 4.88
C ARG A 17 -15.37 -4.40 5.47
N PHE A 18 -15.95 -5.39 6.14
CA PHE A 18 -15.20 -6.52 6.69
C PHE A 18 -14.47 -7.30 5.60
N TRP A 19 -15.15 -7.55 4.48
CA TRP A 19 -14.55 -8.19 3.30
C TRP A 19 -13.36 -7.41 2.75
N ALA A 20 -13.50 -6.10 2.57
CA ALA A 20 -12.42 -5.24 2.07
C ALA A 20 -11.19 -5.25 2.99
N VAL A 21 -11.40 -5.23 4.32
CA VAL A 21 -10.32 -5.32 5.30
C VAL A 21 -9.63 -6.69 5.21
N HIS A 22 -10.40 -7.78 5.16
CA HIS A 22 -9.84 -9.13 5.06
C HIS A 22 -8.97 -9.31 3.81
N GLN A 23 -9.43 -8.81 2.66
CA GLN A 23 -8.67 -8.86 1.42
C GLN A 23 -7.37 -8.06 1.52
N SER A 24 -7.39 -6.85 2.08
CA SER A 24 -6.17 -6.03 2.25
C SER A 24 -5.18 -6.67 3.23
N THR A 25 -5.65 -7.25 4.34
CA THR A 25 -4.78 -7.94 5.30
C THR A 25 -4.19 -9.22 4.71
N SER A 26 -4.98 -10.03 4.01
CA SER A 26 -4.50 -11.26 3.37
C SER A 26 -3.45 -10.96 2.30
N ASP A 27 -3.67 -9.92 1.50
CA ASP A 27 -2.78 -9.48 0.42
C ASP A 27 -1.45 -8.90 0.92
N TRP A 28 -1.39 -8.41 2.16
CA TRP A 28 -0.13 -8.08 2.81
C TRP A 28 0.49 -9.32 3.45
N VAL A 29 -0.23 -9.97 4.37
CA VAL A 29 0.36 -10.81 5.42
C VAL A 29 0.46 -12.28 5.02
N LEU A 30 -0.54 -12.79 4.29
CA LEU A 30 -0.67 -14.22 4.03
C LEU A 30 -0.20 -14.61 2.63
N TRP A 31 -0.53 -13.79 1.63
CA TRP A 31 -0.26 -14.09 0.22
C TRP A 31 0.20 -12.82 -0.51
N PRO A 32 1.39 -12.30 -0.19
CA PRO A 32 1.86 -11.03 -0.73
C PRO A 32 2.07 -11.10 -2.24
N LYS A 33 1.35 -10.24 -2.96
CA LYS A 33 1.66 -9.93 -4.36
C LYS A 33 2.96 -9.13 -4.44
N GLU A 34 3.56 -9.07 -5.63
CA GLU A 34 4.73 -8.21 -5.90
C GLU A 34 4.51 -6.77 -5.38
N VAL A 35 3.33 -6.20 -5.66
CA VAL A 35 2.89 -4.91 -5.13
C VAL A 35 1.64 -5.14 -4.26
N PRO A 36 1.83 -5.41 -2.97
CA PRO A 36 0.70 -5.56 -2.06
C PRO A 36 0.05 -4.19 -1.79
N SER A 37 -1.19 -4.20 -1.32
CA SER A 37 -1.95 -2.98 -0.99
C SER A 37 -1.24 -2.07 0.02
N LYS A 38 -0.38 -2.66 0.86
CA LYS A 38 0.44 -1.97 1.83
C LYS A 38 1.83 -2.61 1.90
N VAL A 39 2.85 -1.77 2.00
CA VAL A 39 4.26 -2.17 2.06
C VAL A 39 4.88 -1.60 3.32
N GLN A 40 5.55 -2.46 4.11
CA GLN A 40 6.37 -2.00 5.22
C GLN A 40 7.80 -1.75 4.75
N PHE A 41 8.30 -0.53 4.96
CA PHE A 41 9.65 -0.12 4.56
C PHE A 41 10.25 0.79 5.64
N SER A 42 11.48 0.48 6.06
CA SER A 42 12.21 1.24 7.10
C SER A 42 11.40 1.44 8.39
N GLY A 43 10.63 0.43 8.81
CA GLY A 43 9.79 0.48 10.02
C GLY A 43 8.52 1.33 9.90
N ARG A 44 8.18 1.78 8.69
CA ARG A 44 6.97 2.56 8.39
C ARG A 44 6.11 1.83 7.38
N ASP A 45 4.81 2.07 7.44
CA ASP A 45 3.87 1.47 6.49
C ASP A 45 3.50 2.46 5.39
N PHE A 46 3.44 1.97 4.16
CA PHE A 46 3.09 2.73 2.96
C PHE A 46 1.86 2.13 2.30
N ASP A 47 0.91 2.97 1.90
CA ASP A 47 -0.27 2.61 1.12
C ASP A 47 0.05 2.63 -0.37
N CYS A 48 -0.06 1.47 -1.02
CA CYS A 48 0.11 1.29 -2.46
C CYS A 48 -1.23 1.21 -3.21
N ARG A 49 -2.35 1.39 -2.51
CA ARG A 49 -3.73 1.14 -2.94
C ARG A 49 -4.03 -0.35 -3.13
N SER A 50 -5.28 -0.72 -2.87
CA SER A 50 -5.78 -2.10 -3.06
C SER A 50 -5.71 -2.58 -4.53
N THR A 51 -5.79 -1.64 -5.47
CA THR A 51 -5.61 -1.86 -6.91
C THR A 51 -4.57 -0.87 -7.43
N PRO A 52 -3.27 -1.21 -7.33
CA PRO A 52 -2.19 -0.32 -7.73
C PRO A 52 -2.21 -0.12 -9.24
N SER A 53 -2.17 1.14 -9.68
CA SER A 53 -2.04 1.53 -11.09
C SER A 53 -0.59 1.95 -11.36
N PRO A 54 -0.02 1.64 -12.54
CA PRO A 54 1.33 2.10 -12.89
C PRO A 54 1.45 3.62 -12.75
N SER A 55 2.56 4.05 -12.16
CA SER A 55 2.95 5.42 -11.98
C SER A 55 3.79 5.88 -13.17
N THR A 56 3.64 7.16 -13.53
CA THR A 56 4.51 7.83 -14.50
C THR A 56 5.78 8.40 -13.86
N GLN A 57 5.95 8.25 -12.54
CA GLN A 57 7.14 8.74 -11.83
C GLN A 57 8.38 7.92 -12.23
N SER A 58 9.46 8.63 -12.58
CA SER A 58 10.76 8.05 -12.89
C SER A 58 11.47 7.56 -11.63
N LEU A 59 12.36 6.58 -11.81
CA LEU A 59 13.30 6.11 -10.78
C LEU A 59 14.55 6.99 -10.69
N ASP A 60 14.68 8.00 -11.54
CA ASP A 60 15.85 8.89 -11.56
C ASP A 60 16.09 9.57 -10.20
N GLY A 61 17.32 9.48 -9.71
CA GLY A 61 17.70 10.00 -8.40
C GLY A 61 17.22 9.15 -7.21
N LEU A 62 16.54 8.02 -7.45
CA LEU A 62 16.20 7.05 -6.41
C LEU A 62 17.20 5.89 -6.41
N THR A 63 17.42 5.30 -5.24
CA THR A 63 18.22 4.09 -5.09
C THR A 63 17.34 2.94 -4.63
N MET A 64 17.69 1.72 -5.04
CA MET A 64 17.08 0.51 -4.50
C MET A 64 17.48 0.40 -3.02
N GLN A 65 16.49 0.38 -2.13
CA GLN A 65 16.70 0.35 -0.67
C GLN A 65 16.06 -0.85 0.02
N GLY A 66 15.34 -1.70 -0.71
CA GLY A 66 14.74 -2.90 -0.14
C GLY A 66 13.87 -3.67 -1.12
N LYS A 67 13.10 -4.61 -0.59
CA LYS A 67 12.12 -5.40 -1.33
C LYS A 67 10.79 -5.47 -0.59
N THR A 68 9.69 -5.56 -1.33
CA THR A 68 8.37 -5.88 -0.77
C THR A 68 8.33 -7.35 -0.31
N ALA A 69 7.33 -7.71 0.50
CA ALA A 69 7.13 -9.10 0.90
C ALA A 69 6.87 -10.04 -0.30
N GLY A 70 6.30 -9.51 -1.39
CA GLY A 70 6.13 -10.25 -2.65
C GLY A 70 7.32 -10.18 -3.61
N GLY A 71 8.45 -9.60 -3.19
CA GLY A 71 9.72 -9.65 -3.92
C GLY A 71 10.03 -8.49 -4.87
N ALA A 72 9.13 -7.51 -5.02
CA ALA A 72 9.36 -6.34 -5.86
C ALA A 72 10.37 -5.37 -5.24
N ASP A 73 11.07 -4.60 -6.07
CA ASP A 73 12.13 -3.70 -5.61
C ASP A 73 11.55 -2.39 -5.09
N ILE A 74 12.02 -1.95 -3.91
CA ILE A 74 11.64 -0.67 -3.31
C ILE A 74 12.73 0.36 -3.60
N TYR A 75 12.33 1.46 -4.22
CA TYR A 75 13.15 2.63 -4.52
C TYR A 75 12.71 3.83 -3.69
N ALA A 76 13.69 4.52 -3.13
CA ALA A 76 13.48 5.75 -2.38
C ALA A 76 14.64 6.72 -2.60
N ALA A 77 14.41 8.00 -2.33
CA ALA A 77 15.46 9.00 -2.37
C ALA A 77 16.51 8.67 -1.29
N ALA A 78 17.78 8.95 -1.58
CA ALA A 78 18.83 8.85 -0.57
C ALA A 78 18.47 9.79 0.59
N ARG A 79 18.42 9.24 1.81
CA ARG A 79 18.12 10.04 3.00
C ARG A 79 19.29 10.99 3.29
N PRO A 80 19.08 12.32 3.31
CA PRO A 80 20.07 13.22 3.88
C PRO A 80 20.22 12.89 5.37
N ALA A 81 21.45 12.93 5.89
CA ALA A 81 21.67 12.78 7.33
C ALA A 81 20.79 13.78 8.09
N GLY A 82 19.91 13.28 8.96
CA GLY A 82 18.99 14.11 9.77
C GLY A 82 17.58 14.32 9.20
N ARG A 83 17.18 13.69 8.08
CA ARG A 83 15.77 13.59 7.66
C ARG A 83 15.31 12.14 7.65
N ASP A 84 14.48 11.78 8.61
CA ASP A 84 14.06 10.40 8.85
C ASP A 84 12.83 9.95 8.05
N VAL A 85 12.11 10.88 7.39
CA VAL A 85 10.80 10.58 6.83
C VAL A 85 10.81 10.62 5.29
N VAL A 86 10.67 9.44 4.70
CA VAL A 86 10.37 9.27 3.28
C VAL A 86 8.85 9.32 3.12
N ALA A 87 8.33 10.39 2.50
CA ALA A 87 6.88 10.57 2.32
C ALA A 87 6.27 9.62 1.28
N SER A 88 7.09 9.12 0.34
CA SER A 88 6.67 8.20 -0.70
C SER A 88 7.82 7.34 -1.19
N ILE A 89 7.51 6.11 -1.57
CA ILE A 89 8.43 5.16 -2.24
C ILE A 89 7.89 4.78 -3.61
N LEU A 90 8.78 4.35 -4.50
CA LEU A 90 8.42 3.69 -5.75
C LEU A 90 8.70 2.21 -5.64
N VAL A 91 7.72 1.37 -5.93
CA VAL A 91 7.87 -0.07 -6.03
C VAL A 91 7.98 -0.44 -7.50
N LYS A 92 9.09 -1.06 -7.91
CA LYS A 92 9.30 -1.57 -9.26
C LYS A 92 8.99 -3.07 -9.29
N ALA A 93 7.97 -3.43 -10.06
CA ALA A 93 7.51 -4.79 -10.27
C ALA A 93 7.47 -5.10 -11.78
N HIS A 94 7.10 -6.32 -12.18
CA HIS A 94 7.12 -6.71 -13.59
C HIS A 94 6.19 -5.83 -14.46
N GLY A 95 5.05 -5.40 -13.89
CA GLY A 95 4.05 -4.58 -14.58
C GLY A 95 4.32 -3.07 -14.60
N GLY A 96 5.45 -2.61 -14.04
CA GLY A 96 5.83 -1.19 -14.01
C GLY A 96 6.27 -0.69 -12.63
N THR A 97 6.28 0.63 -12.48
CA THR A 97 6.56 1.32 -11.22
C THR A 97 5.26 1.76 -10.56
N PHE A 98 5.18 1.67 -9.24
CA PHE A 98 3.98 1.97 -8.47
C PHE A 98 4.33 2.88 -7.30
N THR A 99 3.58 3.96 -7.13
CA THR A 99 3.82 4.91 -6.03
C THR A 99 3.08 4.47 -4.78
N CYS A 100 3.82 4.27 -3.69
CA CYS A 100 3.23 4.04 -2.37
C CYS A 100 3.51 5.23 -1.46
N ARG A 101 2.51 5.66 -0.69
CA ARG A 101 2.58 6.84 0.17
C ARG A 101 2.60 6.45 1.63
N LEU A 102 3.38 7.17 2.43
CA LEU A 102 3.46 6.94 3.86
C LEU A 102 2.06 7.01 4.50
N MET A 103 1.74 6.00 5.32
CA MET A 103 0.51 5.98 6.12
C MET A 103 0.77 6.65 7.48
N GLY A 104 -0.16 7.53 7.88
CA GLY A 104 -0.03 8.33 9.09
C GLY A 104 0.81 9.59 8.89
N GLY A 105 0.54 10.63 9.68
CA GLY A 105 1.24 11.92 9.64
C GLY A 105 2.74 11.82 9.97
N PRO A 106 3.51 12.91 9.76
CA PRO A 106 4.97 12.93 9.86
C PRO A 106 5.51 12.28 11.13
#